data_AF-A0A800F8E7-F1
#
_entry.id   AF-A0A800F8E7-F1
#
_cell.length_a   1.000
_cell.length_b   1.000
_cell.length_c   1.000
_cell.angle_alpha   90.00
_cell.angle_beta   90.00
_cell.angle_gamma   90.00
#
_symmetry.space_group_name_H-M   'P 1'
#
loop_
_entity.id
_entity.type
_entity.pdbx_description
1 polymer ?
#
loop_
_entity_poly.entity_id
_entity_poly.type
_entity_poly.pdbx_seq_one_letter_code
_entity_poly.pdbx_strand_id
1 'polypeptide(L)'
;NQVDGRVRVEVASVTPAWLRERGPFDGCVANIQAAVLVPLLEGFAEAAKHWLILGGITESEWPLVVRSAEAAGFVVQALDAEEEWRSGWFEAPS
;
A
#
# COMPACT_ATOMS: atom_id res chain seq x y z
N ASN A 1 23.96 -7.74 -1.69
CA ASN A 1 23.18 -6.48 -1.63
C ASN A 1 23.58 -5.70 -0.39
N GLN A 2 24.29 -4.57 -0.55
CA GLN A 2 24.94 -3.80 0.53
C GLN A 2 23.98 -2.89 1.33
N VAL A 3 22.85 -3.43 1.78
CA VAL A 3 21.82 -2.67 2.53
C VAL A 3 21.84 -2.92 4.03
N ASP A 4 22.79 -3.72 4.52
CA ASP A 4 22.96 -4.00 5.95
C ASP A 4 23.15 -2.70 6.74
N GLY A 5 22.41 -2.56 7.84
CA GLY A 5 22.37 -1.35 8.66
C GLY A 5 21.44 -0.23 8.14
N ARG A 6 20.82 -0.39 6.96
CA ARG A 6 19.83 0.56 6.40
C ARG A 6 18.40 0.01 6.40
N VAL A 7 18.23 -1.27 6.70
CA VAL A 7 16.94 -1.96 6.74
C VAL A 7 16.76 -2.56 8.13
N ARG A 8 15.59 -2.31 8.72
CA ARG A 8 15.10 -3.05 9.88
C ARG A 8 14.06 -4.04 9.41
N VAL A 9 14.32 -5.33 9.61
CA VAL A 9 13.36 -6.40 9.34
C VAL A 9 12.58 -6.68 10.62
N GLU A 10 11.26 -6.76 10.50
CA GLU A 10 10.36 -7.07 11.61
C GLU A 10 9.32 -8.08 11.17
N VAL A 11 9.00 -9.03 12.07
CA VAL A 11 7.89 -9.97 11.90
C VAL A 11 6.79 -9.55 12.85
N ALA A 12 5.62 -9.21 12.31
CA ALA A 12 4.48 -8.73 13.08
C ALA A 12 3.15 -9.14 12.43
N SER A 13 2.09 -9.15 13.22
CA SER A 13 0.72 -9.17 12.70
C SER A 13 0.32 -7.74 12.31
N VAL A 14 0.31 -7.46 11.01
CA VAL A 14 0.01 -6.12 10.50
C VAL A 14 -1.51 -5.90 10.51
N THR A 15 -1.94 -4.87 11.24
CA THR A 15 -3.32 -4.41 11.32
C THR A 15 -3.37 -2.91 11.02
N PRO A 16 -4.55 -2.31 10.78
CA PRO A 16 -4.64 -0.86 10.60
C PRO A 16 -4.09 -0.07 11.80
N ALA A 17 -4.40 -0.52 13.02
CA ALA A 17 -3.88 0.08 14.24
C ALA A 17 -2.34 -0.02 14.33
N TRP A 18 -1.77 -1.16 13.96
CA TRP A 18 -0.32 -1.34 13.94
C TRP A 18 0.37 -0.37 12.95
N LEU A 19 -0.21 -0.16 11.76
CA LEU A 19 0.32 0.78 10.77
C LEU A 19 0.32 2.21 11.33
N ARG A 20 -0.80 2.63 11.92
CA ARG A 20 -0.98 3.95 12.55
C ARG A 20 0.05 4.20 13.65
N GLU A 21 0.33 3.20 14.50
CA GLU A 21 1.30 3.32 15.60
C GLU A 21 2.76 3.37 15.14
N ARG A 22 3.08 2.90 13.93
CA ARG A 22 4.45 2.82 13.42
C ARG A 22 4.82 3.91 12.44
N GLY A 23 3.82 4.53 11.80
CA GLY A 23 4.01 5.73 11.01
C GLY A 23 4.40 6.95 11.86
N PRO A 24 4.51 8.13 11.23
CA PRO A 24 4.30 8.35 9.81
C PRO A 24 5.58 8.05 8.99
N PHE A 25 5.43 7.22 7.96
CA PHE A 25 6.46 6.94 6.95
C PHE A 25 6.35 7.94 5.79
N ASP A 26 7.48 8.27 5.16
CA ASP A 26 7.46 9.15 3.98
C ASP A 26 6.70 8.52 2.81
N GLY A 27 6.68 7.18 2.73
CA GLY A 27 5.77 6.43 1.89
C GLY A 27 5.76 4.95 2.23
N CYS A 28 4.80 4.22 1.66
CA CYS A 28 4.58 2.81 1.92
C CYS A 28 4.57 2.00 0.61
N VAL A 29 5.12 0.78 0.64
CA VAL A 29 5.02 -0.19 -0.45
C VAL A 29 4.39 -1.47 0.11
N ALA A 30 3.36 -1.97 -0.54
CA ALA A 30 2.71 -3.23 -0.19
C ALA A 30 2.52 -4.09 -1.44
N ASN A 31 3.13 -5.27 -1.46
CA ASN A 31 2.96 -6.27 -2.51
C ASN A 31 2.30 -7.51 -1.90
N ILE A 32 0.97 -7.47 -1.78
CA ILE A 32 0.15 -8.48 -1.10
C ILE A 32 -1.22 -8.60 -1.77
N GLN A 33 -1.89 -9.73 -1.56
CA GLN A 33 -3.20 -10.03 -2.16
C GLN A 33 -4.27 -9.01 -1.75
N ALA A 34 -5.21 -8.72 -2.66
CA ALA A 34 -6.26 -7.70 -2.47
C ALA A 34 -7.11 -7.94 -1.21
N ALA A 35 -7.42 -9.21 -0.88
CA ALA A 35 -8.20 -9.57 0.29
C ALA A 35 -7.54 -9.18 1.63
N VAL A 36 -6.20 -9.12 1.67
CA VAL A 36 -5.44 -8.65 2.84
C VAL A 36 -5.21 -7.15 2.75
N LEU A 37 -4.99 -6.63 1.54
CA LEU A 37 -4.67 -5.24 1.29
C LEU A 37 -5.84 -4.29 1.62
N VAL A 38 -7.04 -4.60 1.14
CA VAL A 38 -8.20 -3.71 1.25
C VAL A 38 -8.53 -3.34 2.70
N PRO A 39 -8.55 -4.28 3.67
CA PRO A 39 -8.74 -3.96 5.09
C PRO A 39 -7.66 -3.06 5.70
N LEU A 40 -6.47 -2.95 5.08
CA LEU A 40 -5.34 -2.18 5.60
C LEU A 40 -5.28 -0.74 5.09
N LEU A 41 -6.10 -0.39 4.08
CA LEU A 41 -6.01 0.91 3.40
C LEU A 41 -6.24 2.11 4.33
N GLU A 42 -7.15 2.00 5.31
CA GLU A 42 -7.32 3.04 6.33
C GLU A 42 -6.05 3.22 7.18
N GLY A 43 -5.40 2.11 7.57
CA GLY A 43 -4.13 2.17 8.28
C GLY A 43 -3.01 2.78 7.45
N PHE A 44 -2.97 2.49 6.15
CA PHE A 44 -2.02 3.12 5.24
C PHE A 44 -2.28 4.62 5.06
N ALA A 45 -3.55 5.05 4.99
CA ALA A 45 -3.92 6.46 4.86
C ALA A 45 -3.37 7.31 6.00
N GLU A 46 -3.28 6.74 7.20
CA GLU A 46 -2.73 7.42 8.37
C GLU A 46 -1.21 7.24 8.52
N ALA A 47 -0.66 6.15 7.98
CA ALA A 47 0.75 5.83 8.11
C ALA A 47 1.64 6.42 7.02
N ALA A 48 1.12 6.68 5.80
CA ALA A 48 1.89 7.17 4.66
C ALA A 48 1.71 8.69 4.48
N LYS A 49 2.82 9.46 4.41
CA LYS A 49 2.76 10.92 4.24
C LYS A 49 2.61 11.39 2.81
N HIS A 50 3.25 10.72 1.84
CA HIS A 50 3.37 11.25 0.49
C HIS A 50 2.86 10.29 -0.57
N TRP A 51 3.21 9.00 -0.46
CA TRP A 51 2.89 8.04 -1.51
C TRP A 51 2.66 6.64 -0.96
N LEU A 52 1.85 5.89 -1.71
CA LEU A 52 1.60 4.47 -1.52
C LEU A 52 1.81 3.76 -2.86
N ILE A 53 2.56 2.65 -2.84
CA ILE A 53 2.69 1.75 -3.99
C ILE A 53 2.02 0.43 -3.61
N LEU A 54 1.03 0.02 -4.41
CA LEU A 54 0.31 -1.23 -4.24
C LEU A 54 0.66 -2.17 -5.39
N GLY A 55 0.95 -3.42 -5.09
CA GLY A 55 1.18 -4.50 -6.06
C GLY A 55 0.68 -5.84 -5.52
N GLY A 56 0.85 -6.90 -6.31
CA GLY A 56 0.34 -8.23 -5.95
C GLY A 56 -1.17 -8.35 -6.12
N ILE A 57 -1.72 -7.52 -7.03
CA ILE A 57 -3.15 -7.42 -7.33
C ILE A 57 -3.36 -7.95 -8.73
N THR A 58 -4.35 -8.81 -8.92
CA THR A 58 -4.70 -9.28 -10.27
C THR A 58 -5.53 -8.24 -11.02
N GLU A 59 -5.57 -8.33 -12.35
CA GLU A 59 -6.43 -7.53 -13.21
C GLU A 59 -7.89 -7.52 -12.72
N SER A 60 -8.39 -8.70 -12.29
CA SER A 60 -9.77 -8.86 -11.84
C SER A 60 -10.06 -8.16 -10.50
N GLU A 61 -9.05 -8.05 -9.63
CA GLU A 61 -9.15 -7.42 -8.31
C GLU A 61 -8.91 -5.91 -8.37
N TRP A 62 -8.17 -5.44 -9.37
CA TRP A 62 -7.75 -4.04 -9.48
C TRP A 62 -8.88 -3.02 -9.34
N PRO A 63 -10.06 -3.18 -9.97
CA PRO A 63 -11.16 -2.22 -9.81
C PRO A 63 -11.66 -2.10 -8.37
N LEU A 64 -11.61 -3.20 -7.59
CA LEU A 64 -11.98 -3.16 -6.18
C LEU A 64 -10.93 -2.39 -5.38
N VAL A 65 -9.65 -2.70 -5.58
CA VAL A 65 -8.55 -2.06 -4.85
C VAL A 65 -8.54 -0.55 -5.10
N VAL A 66 -8.68 -0.11 -6.34
CA VAL A 66 -8.72 1.33 -6.68
C VAL A 66 -9.88 2.03 -5.96
N ARG A 67 -11.10 1.50 -6.06
CA ARG A 67 -12.26 2.10 -5.37
C ARG A 67 -12.08 2.16 -3.86
N SER A 68 -11.49 1.13 -3.27
CA SER A 68 -11.22 1.11 -1.83
C SER A 68 -10.11 2.08 -1.43
N ALA A 69 -9.08 2.25 -2.25
CA ALA A 69 -8.00 3.21 -2.00
C ALA A 69 -8.53 4.65 -2.11
N GLU A 70 -9.33 4.95 -3.14
CA GLU A 70 -10.01 6.23 -3.30
C GLU A 70 -10.96 6.54 -2.13
N ALA A 71 -11.70 5.53 -1.66
CA ALA A 71 -12.56 5.68 -0.48
C ALA A 71 -11.77 5.96 0.81
N ALA A 72 -10.51 5.51 0.89
CA ALA A 72 -9.58 5.85 1.97
C ALA A 72 -8.84 7.19 1.76
N GLY A 73 -9.15 7.92 0.67
CA GLY A 73 -8.61 9.24 0.38
C GLY A 73 -7.36 9.26 -0.50
N PHE A 74 -6.89 8.11 -0.97
CA PHE A 74 -5.76 8.04 -1.91
C PHE A 74 -6.18 8.46 -3.32
N VAL A 75 -5.25 9.04 -4.08
CA VAL A 75 -5.47 9.39 -5.49
C VAL A 75 -4.55 8.57 -6.38
N VAL A 76 -5.10 7.84 -7.34
CA VAL A 76 -4.30 7.05 -8.29
C VAL A 76 -3.54 7.99 -9.22
N GLN A 77 -2.21 7.87 -9.25
CA GLN A 77 -1.33 8.68 -10.11
C GLN A 77 -0.84 7.89 -11.32
N ALA A 78 -0.52 6.61 -11.14
CA ALA A 78 -0.08 5.73 -12.22
C ALA A 78 -0.50 4.28 -11.99
N LEU A 79 -0.76 3.58 -13.09
CA LEU A 79 -0.99 2.14 -13.16
C LEU A 79 0.12 1.51 -14.00
N ASP A 80 0.70 0.45 -13.49
CA ASP A 80 1.58 -0.46 -14.20
C ASP A 80 0.90 -1.82 -14.36
N ALA A 81 0.83 -2.31 -15.60
CA ALA A 81 0.08 -3.50 -15.97
C ALA A 81 0.96 -4.50 -16.71
N GLU A 82 1.18 -5.65 -16.10
CA GLU A 82 2.00 -6.75 -16.63
C GLU A 82 1.16 -8.03 -16.67
N GLU A 83 0.73 -8.45 -17.86
CA GLU A 83 -0.13 -9.63 -18.04
C GLU A 83 -1.36 -9.58 -17.11
N GLU A 84 -1.45 -10.51 -16.15
CA GLU A 84 -2.53 -10.61 -15.18
C GLU A 84 -2.33 -9.74 -13.93
N TRP A 85 -1.17 -9.11 -13.77
CA TRP A 85 -0.79 -8.36 -12.57
C TRP A 85 -0.94 -6.86 -12.76
N ARG A 86 -1.33 -6.19 -11.69
CA ARG A 86 -1.47 -4.74 -11.60
C ARG A 86 -0.69 -4.22 -10.41
N SER A 87 0.05 -3.16 -10.63
CA SER A 87 0.63 -2.33 -9.59
C SER A 87 0.23 -0.88 -9.81
N GLY A 88 0.18 -0.06 -8.77
CA GLY A 88 -0.06 1.36 -8.95
C GLY A 88 0.59 2.22 -7.89
N TRP A 89 0.85 3.46 -8.30
CA TRP A 89 1.30 4.53 -7.43
C TRP A 89 0.12 5.44 -7.12
N PHE A 90 -0.02 5.73 -5.84
CA PHE A 90 -1.06 6.57 -5.28
C PHE A 90 -0.42 7.72 -4.49
N GLU A 91 -1.01 8.90 -4.60
CA GLU A 91 -0.75 10.01 -3.69
C GLU A 91 -1.53 9.79 -2.40
N ALA A 92 -0.86 10.00 -1.26
CA ALA A 92 -1.47 9.86 0.06
C ALA A 92 -2.44 11.02 0.36
N PRO A 93 -3.47 10.80 1.21
CA PRO A 93 -4.33 11.89 1.67
C PRO A 93 -3.52 13.01 2.34
N SER A 94 -3.96 14.26 2.17
CA SER A 94 -3.34 15.45 2.76
C SER A 94 -3.76 15.75 4.19
#